data_AF-A0A3P1WHD9-F1
#
_entry.id   AF-A0A3P1WHD9-F1
#
_cell.length_a   1.000
_cell.length_b   1.000
_cell.length_c   1.000
_cell.angle_alpha   90.00
_cell.angle_beta   90.00
_cell.angle_gamma   90.00
#
_symmetry.space_group_name_H-M   'P 1'
#
loop_
_entity.id
_entity.type
_entity.pdbx_description
1 polymer ?
#
loop_
_entity_poly.entity_id
_entity_poly.type
_entity_poly.pdbx_seq_one_letter_code
_entity_poly.pdbx_strand_id
1 'polypeptide(L)'
;MAYPLEETFASSIPEGFARNGGHGNLTASWSPAQQAVDLVFGQGQNIWEITPAPLSGDFWFEMDVEALASASPPHFGFWLRTGGPNFEGQRLCVHNGYWLHSYWTGDIQESERTAEAQAAWAVVGARHTLRLDARHDAQLNVWQLQLSVDDEPAWRIYKRWHTALRPGVFGQSLTLRLHRLAGNAGSGLADAPPVRHHGLSAGLKRLCLSPANAAAPSHRHRGLRPLLGQRNHYYHGGHGIAGSVKRRIQGVVADEPLRRRVLLIDEATFTVVRETWSDAATGAYAFEHIDARPQYLVIAFDHEGRHRAVIADKLRAQTLPPTFP
;
A
#
# COMPACT_ATOMS: atom_id res chain seq x y z
N MET A 1 17.55 -10.03 -11.99
CA MET A 1 18.85 -9.62 -11.45
C MET A 1 18.92 -9.76 -9.92
N ALA A 2 20.08 -10.06 -9.35
CA ALA A 2 20.29 -10.02 -7.90
C ALA A 2 20.60 -8.57 -7.47
N TYR A 3 20.11 -8.15 -6.29
CA TYR A 3 20.60 -6.95 -5.63
C TYR A 3 22.01 -7.20 -5.06
N PRO A 4 22.95 -6.24 -5.07
CA PRO A 4 22.84 -4.87 -5.59
C PRO A 4 22.75 -4.82 -7.12
N LEU A 5 22.13 -3.75 -7.61
CA LEU A 5 21.95 -3.44 -9.01
C LEU A 5 22.46 -2.03 -9.30
N GLU A 6 23.19 -1.88 -10.41
CA GLU A 6 23.57 -0.60 -11.00
C GLU A 6 23.64 -0.82 -12.51
N GLU A 7 22.82 -0.10 -13.27
CA GLU A 7 22.79 -0.20 -14.73
C GLU A 7 22.56 1.18 -15.36
N THR A 8 23.43 1.56 -16.28
CA THR A 8 23.39 2.85 -17.01
C THR A 8 23.01 2.66 -18.48
N PHE A 9 22.76 1.43 -18.93
CA PHE A 9 22.36 1.06 -20.29
C PHE A 9 23.31 1.58 -21.38
N ALA A 10 24.60 1.64 -21.07
CA ALA A 10 25.62 2.25 -21.94
C ALA A 10 25.72 1.58 -23.33
N SER A 11 25.43 0.29 -23.41
CA SER A 11 25.61 -0.53 -24.61
C SER A 11 24.41 -1.40 -25.00
N SER A 12 23.53 -1.76 -24.06
CA SER A 12 22.30 -2.53 -24.32
C SER A 12 21.42 -2.61 -23.07
N ILE A 13 20.25 -3.25 -23.20
CA ILE A 13 19.53 -3.84 -22.06
C ILE A 13 20.19 -5.20 -21.77
N PRO A 14 20.70 -5.46 -20.55
CA PRO A 14 21.25 -6.77 -20.22
C PRO A 14 20.24 -7.90 -20.42
N GLU A 15 20.71 -9.07 -20.86
CA GLU A 15 19.84 -10.23 -21.02
C GLU A 15 19.19 -10.62 -19.69
N GLY A 16 17.86 -10.82 -19.70
CA GLY A 16 17.11 -11.16 -18.48
C GLY A 16 17.09 -10.04 -17.42
N PHE A 17 17.42 -8.80 -17.79
CA PHE A 17 17.46 -7.66 -16.87
C PHE A 17 16.12 -7.48 -16.13
N ALA A 18 15.02 -7.56 -16.89
CA ALA A 18 13.68 -7.38 -16.37
C ALA A 18 12.66 -8.18 -17.18
N ARG A 19 11.45 -8.33 -16.65
CA ARG A 19 10.32 -8.95 -17.33
C ARG A 19 9.10 -8.03 -17.34
N ASN A 20 8.19 -8.26 -18.29
CA ASN A 20 6.91 -7.58 -18.30
C ASN A 20 6.00 -8.15 -17.20
N GLY A 21 5.52 -7.25 -16.35
CA GLY A 21 4.56 -7.50 -15.29
C GLY A 21 3.26 -6.74 -15.50
N GLY A 22 2.21 -7.20 -14.82
CA GLY A 22 0.86 -6.68 -14.98
C GLY A 22 0.13 -7.22 -16.22
N HIS A 23 -0.98 -6.56 -16.58
CA HIS A 23 -1.84 -6.89 -17.74
C HIS A 23 -1.69 -5.92 -18.91
N GLY A 24 -0.86 -4.89 -18.75
CA GLY A 24 -0.60 -3.95 -19.83
C GLY A 24 0.45 -4.45 -20.82
N ASN A 25 0.47 -3.84 -22.01
CA ASN A 25 1.50 -4.08 -23.00
C ASN A 25 2.66 -3.10 -22.77
N LEU A 26 3.79 -3.62 -22.28
CA LEU A 26 5.06 -2.91 -22.14
C LEU A 26 6.02 -3.36 -23.23
N THR A 27 6.66 -2.41 -23.90
CA THR A 27 7.82 -2.66 -24.76
C THR A 27 9.02 -1.92 -24.22
N ALA A 28 10.13 -2.63 -24.01
CA ALA A 28 11.41 -2.05 -23.63
C ALA A 28 12.37 -2.13 -24.81
N SER A 29 12.92 -0.99 -25.24
CA SER A 29 13.85 -0.91 -26.37
C SER A 29 15.06 -0.07 -26.00
N TRP A 30 16.26 -0.59 -26.28
CA TRP A 30 17.48 0.17 -26.10
C TRP A 30 17.60 1.26 -27.18
N SER A 31 17.94 2.48 -26.78
CA SER A 31 18.15 3.62 -27.65
C SER A 31 19.65 3.92 -27.76
N PRO A 32 20.34 3.52 -28.85
CA PRO A 32 21.79 3.66 -28.96
C PRO A 32 22.27 5.12 -28.89
N ALA A 33 21.51 6.03 -29.49
CA ALA A 33 21.85 7.46 -29.52
C ALA A 33 21.79 8.13 -28.14
N GLN A 34 21.07 7.51 -27.20
CA GLN A 34 20.81 8.06 -25.87
C GLN A 34 21.46 7.23 -24.78
N GLN A 35 21.95 6.03 -25.12
CA GLN A 35 22.50 5.06 -24.18
C GLN A 35 21.53 4.81 -23.01
N ALA A 36 20.26 4.60 -23.36
CA ALA A 36 19.14 4.57 -22.43
C ALA A 36 18.08 3.56 -22.90
N VAL A 37 17.12 3.25 -22.03
CA VAL A 37 16.00 2.35 -22.34
C VAL A 37 14.71 3.14 -22.49
N ASP A 38 14.09 3.04 -23.66
CA ASP A 38 12.75 3.56 -23.89
C ASP A 38 11.74 2.48 -23.50
N LEU A 39 10.98 2.76 -22.44
CA LEU A 39 9.85 1.97 -21.96
C LEU A 39 8.56 2.58 -22.50
N VAL A 40 7.92 1.89 -23.45
CA VAL A 40 6.62 2.26 -23.99
C VAL A 40 5.54 1.49 -23.24
N PHE A 41 4.77 2.20 -22.42
CA PHE A 41 3.69 1.66 -21.61
C PHE A 41 2.34 1.83 -22.31
N GLY A 42 1.63 0.72 -22.54
CA GLY A 42 0.28 0.72 -23.09
C GLY A 42 -0.78 1.26 -22.12
N GLN A 43 -2.05 1.18 -22.53
CA GLN A 43 -3.19 1.78 -21.80
C GLN A 43 -3.49 1.15 -20.43
N GLY A 44 -2.98 -0.06 -20.16
CA GLY A 44 -3.16 -0.74 -18.88
C GLY A 44 -2.20 -0.28 -17.79
N GLN A 45 -2.28 -0.91 -16.63
CA GLN A 45 -1.22 -0.82 -15.63
C GLN A 45 -0.07 -1.73 -16.07
N ASN A 46 1.14 -1.18 -16.20
CA ASN A 46 2.30 -1.93 -16.68
C ASN A 46 3.42 -1.86 -15.64
N ILE A 47 4.14 -2.96 -15.47
CA ILE A 47 5.28 -3.03 -14.57
C ILE A 47 6.48 -3.57 -15.35
N TRP A 48 7.60 -2.84 -15.32
CA TRP A 48 8.90 -3.39 -15.72
C TRP A 48 9.56 -3.98 -14.47
N GLU A 49 9.50 -5.30 -14.35
CA GLU A 49 9.92 -6.01 -13.15
C GLU A 49 11.41 -6.33 -13.19
N ILE A 50 12.18 -5.60 -12.38
CA ILE A 50 13.65 -5.64 -12.39
C ILE A 50 14.21 -6.86 -11.64
N THR A 51 13.63 -7.18 -10.49
CA THR A 51 14.08 -8.34 -9.71
C THR A 51 12.93 -9.27 -9.34
N PRO A 52 13.06 -10.58 -9.67
CA PRO A 52 12.22 -11.62 -9.12
C PRO A 52 12.76 -12.12 -7.77
N ALA A 53 13.66 -11.42 -7.08
CA ALA A 53 14.05 -11.73 -5.71
C ALA A 53 13.25 -10.86 -4.71
N PRO A 54 12.63 -11.45 -3.67
CA PRO A 54 11.90 -10.69 -2.66
C PRO A 54 12.86 -9.98 -1.69
N LEU A 55 12.61 -8.71 -1.39
CA LEU A 55 13.36 -7.90 -0.41
C LEU A 55 12.58 -7.83 0.90
N SER A 56 13.10 -8.45 1.96
CA SER A 56 12.45 -8.54 3.28
C SER A 56 13.07 -7.64 4.35
N GLY A 57 14.15 -6.94 4.04
CA GLY A 57 14.80 -5.97 4.92
C GLY A 57 14.96 -4.63 4.22
N ASP A 58 15.76 -3.75 4.81
CA ASP A 58 16.02 -2.41 4.28
C ASP A 58 16.58 -2.47 2.86
N PHE A 59 16.10 -1.56 2.00
CA PHE A 59 16.61 -1.38 0.65
C PHE A 59 16.38 0.04 0.16
N TRP A 60 17.06 0.37 -0.93
CA TRP A 60 16.73 1.53 -1.75
C TRP A 60 16.71 1.14 -3.22
N PHE A 61 15.93 1.90 -3.99
CA PHE A 61 15.76 1.71 -5.42
C PHE A 61 15.62 3.07 -6.10
N GLU A 62 16.33 3.26 -7.20
CA GLU A 62 16.51 4.56 -7.83
C GLU A 62 16.45 4.44 -9.35
N MET A 63 15.86 5.44 -9.99
CA MET A 63 15.79 5.56 -11.44
C MET A 63 16.02 7.00 -11.87
N ASP A 64 16.90 7.19 -12.85
CA ASP A 64 17.00 8.43 -13.61
C ASP A 64 16.12 8.31 -14.84
N VAL A 65 15.04 9.09 -14.87
CA VAL A 65 13.93 8.90 -15.80
C VAL A 65 13.49 10.20 -16.44
N GLU A 66 13.16 10.11 -17.73
CA GLU A 66 12.63 11.19 -18.54
C GLU A 66 11.28 10.80 -19.14
N ALA A 67 10.27 11.69 -19.05
CA ALA A 67 8.96 11.45 -19.65
C ALA A 67 8.94 11.91 -21.12
N LEU A 68 9.08 11.00 -22.08
CA LEU A 68 9.19 11.37 -23.50
C LEU A 68 7.86 11.71 -24.16
N ALA A 69 6.79 10.99 -23.79
CA ALA A 69 5.46 11.17 -24.35
C ALA A 69 4.41 10.65 -23.38
N SER A 70 3.21 11.22 -23.39
CA SER A 70 2.08 10.66 -22.63
C SER A 70 0.75 11.03 -23.29
N ALA A 71 -0.21 10.12 -23.26
CA ALA A 71 -1.56 10.34 -23.78
C ALA A 71 -2.47 11.11 -22.79
N SER A 72 -2.00 11.31 -21.56
CA SER A 72 -2.68 12.00 -20.46
C SER A 72 -1.64 12.77 -19.64
N PRO A 73 -1.99 13.47 -18.54
CA PRO A 73 -0.99 13.84 -17.55
C PRO A 73 -0.14 12.60 -17.19
N PRO A 74 1.20 12.72 -17.09
CA PRO A 74 2.08 11.57 -16.89
C PRO A 74 1.65 10.70 -15.70
N HIS A 75 1.65 9.38 -15.94
CA HIS A 75 1.25 8.37 -14.96
C HIS A 75 2.30 7.29 -14.80
N PHE A 76 3.26 7.50 -13.89
CA PHE A 76 4.41 6.62 -13.72
C PHE A 76 5.02 6.69 -12.31
N GLY A 77 5.90 5.76 -11.99
CA GLY A 77 6.63 5.76 -10.73
C GLY A 77 7.11 4.37 -10.37
N PHE A 78 6.91 3.97 -9.12
CA PHE A 78 7.34 2.68 -8.59
C PHE A 78 6.15 1.75 -8.37
N TRP A 79 6.37 0.46 -8.60
CA TRP A 79 5.51 -0.62 -8.11
C TRP A 79 6.31 -1.53 -7.19
N LEU A 80 5.81 -1.77 -5.97
CA LEU A 80 6.38 -2.72 -5.02
C LEU A 80 5.46 -3.94 -4.97
N ARG A 81 5.80 -4.98 -5.72
CA ARG A 81 4.97 -6.21 -5.74
C ARG A 81 5.15 -7.00 -4.45
N THR A 82 4.06 -7.61 -3.99
CA THR A 82 3.99 -8.43 -2.77
C THR A 82 4.01 -9.94 -3.05
N GLY A 83 4.17 -10.34 -4.31
CA GLY A 83 4.29 -11.74 -4.73
C GLY A 83 2.98 -12.43 -5.10
N GLY A 84 1.82 -11.79 -4.87
CA GLY A 84 0.53 -12.24 -5.37
C GLY A 84 0.39 -12.12 -6.90
N PRO A 85 -0.73 -12.63 -7.47
CA PRO A 85 -0.97 -12.63 -8.91
C PRO A 85 -0.93 -11.22 -9.50
N ASN A 86 -0.41 -11.12 -10.73
CA ASN A 86 -0.42 -9.98 -11.65
C ASN A 86 -0.02 -8.61 -11.07
N PHE A 87 -0.91 -7.93 -10.32
CA PHE A 87 -0.72 -6.58 -9.81
C PHE A 87 -0.52 -6.46 -8.31
N GLU A 88 -0.61 -7.56 -7.55
CA GLU A 88 -0.65 -7.43 -6.10
C GLU A 88 0.58 -6.69 -5.56
N GLY A 89 0.35 -5.49 -5.00
CA GLY A 89 1.44 -4.57 -4.73
C GLY A 89 1.04 -3.15 -4.36
N GLN A 90 2.04 -2.39 -3.93
CA GLN A 90 1.93 -0.97 -3.64
C GLN A 90 2.35 -0.18 -4.89
N ARG A 91 1.48 0.71 -5.34
CA ARG A 91 1.77 1.64 -6.42
C ARG A 91 2.07 3.01 -5.84
N LEU A 92 3.26 3.52 -6.13
CA LEU A 92 3.75 4.83 -5.74
C LEU A 92 4.02 5.62 -7.02
N CYS A 93 3.03 6.35 -7.50
CA CYS A 93 3.08 6.95 -8.83
C CYS A 93 2.75 8.44 -8.81
N VAL A 94 3.26 9.17 -9.79
CA VAL A 94 2.66 10.43 -10.20
C VAL A 94 1.38 10.12 -10.97
N HIS A 95 0.29 10.82 -10.67
CA HIS A 95 -0.93 10.82 -11.47
C HIS A 95 -1.68 12.13 -11.25
N ASN A 96 -2.10 12.77 -12.36
CA ASN A 96 -2.77 14.09 -12.34
C ASN A 96 -1.98 15.17 -11.55
N GLY A 97 -0.65 15.17 -11.66
CA GLY A 97 0.21 16.17 -11.01
C GLY A 97 0.43 15.98 -9.51
N TYR A 98 0.09 14.81 -8.96
CA TYR A 98 0.35 14.45 -7.57
C TYR A 98 1.06 13.11 -7.46
N TRP A 99 1.94 12.99 -6.48
CA TRP A 99 2.35 11.70 -5.95
C TRP A 99 1.16 11.04 -5.27
N LEU A 100 0.83 9.82 -5.69
CA LEU A 100 -0.19 8.96 -5.15
C LEU A 100 0.45 7.69 -4.58
N HIS A 101 -0.04 7.27 -3.43
CA HIS A 101 0.13 5.93 -2.91
C HIS A 101 -1.21 5.19 -3.05
N SER A 102 -1.19 3.95 -3.51
CA SER A 102 -2.37 3.08 -3.55
C SER A 102 -1.95 1.62 -3.42
N TYR A 103 -2.83 0.79 -2.88
CA TYR A 103 -2.64 -0.64 -2.81
C TYR A 103 -3.55 -1.37 -3.79
N TRP A 104 -3.00 -2.35 -4.51
CA TRP A 104 -3.72 -3.10 -5.54
C TRP A 104 -3.84 -4.58 -5.19
N THR A 105 -5.05 -5.13 -5.28
CA THR A 105 -5.38 -6.57 -5.14
C THR A 105 -5.89 -7.14 -6.46
N GLY A 106 -5.52 -8.40 -6.74
CA GLY A 106 -6.00 -9.12 -7.92
C GLY A 106 -5.68 -8.40 -9.23
N ASP A 107 -6.62 -8.41 -10.18
CA ASP A 107 -6.40 -7.91 -11.53
C ASP A 107 -6.71 -6.40 -11.72
N ILE A 108 -7.57 -5.79 -10.91
CA ILE A 108 -7.98 -4.37 -11.11
C ILE A 108 -8.42 -3.62 -9.84
N GLN A 109 -8.39 -4.23 -8.65
CA GLN A 109 -8.95 -3.58 -7.47
C GLN A 109 -7.93 -2.65 -6.81
N GLU A 110 -8.23 -1.35 -6.80
CA GLU A 110 -7.44 -0.32 -6.12
C GLU A 110 -8.07 0.04 -4.76
N SER A 111 -7.23 0.16 -3.74
CA SER A 111 -7.59 0.59 -2.39
C SER A 111 -6.52 1.53 -1.82
N GLU A 112 -6.80 2.15 -0.67
CA GLU A 112 -5.87 3.05 0.05
C GLU A 112 -5.30 4.21 -0.78
N ARG A 113 -6.03 4.63 -1.80
CA ARG A 113 -5.57 5.68 -2.69
C ARG A 113 -5.45 6.99 -1.94
N THR A 114 -4.23 7.50 -1.86
CA THR A 114 -3.93 8.68 -1.08
C THR A 114 -2.98 9.61 -1.84
N ALA A 115 -3.32 10.90 -1.97
CA ALA A 115 -2.46 11.91 -2.60
C ALA A 115 -1.45 12.49 -1.61
N GLU A 116 -0.17 12.18 -1.79
CA GLU A 116 0.95 12.42 -0.86
C GLU A 116 1.52 13.82 -0.96
N ALA A 117 1.89 14.24 -2.17
CA ALA A 117 2.57 15.49 -2.46
C ALA A 117 2.27 15.94 -3.89
N GLN A 118 2.50 17.22 -4.18
CA GLN A 118 2.41 17.73 -5.54
C GLN A 118 3.63 17.26 -6.35
N ALA A 119 3.42 16.90 -7.61
CA ALA A 119 4.43 16.48 -8.56
C ALA A 119 4.29 17.31 -9.86
N ALA A 120 4.25 18.64 -9.72
CA ALA A 120 4.00 19.55 -10.85
C ALA A 120 5.09 19.50 -11.93
N TRP A 121 6.30 19.05 -11.56
CA TRP A 121 7.42 18.85 -12.49
C TRP A 121 7.18 17.68 -13.46
N ALA A 122 6.27 16.76 -13.15
CA ALA A 122 6.03 15.56 -13.94
C ALA A 122 5.20 15.88 -15.19
N VAL A 123 5.89 16.46 -16.18
CA VAL A 123 5.37 16.81 -17.49
C VAL A 123 6.24 16.15 -18.56
N VAL A 124 5.72 16.06 -19.79
CA VAL A 124 6.52 15.57 -20.92
C VAL A 124 7.74 16.46 -21.12
N GLY A 125 8.90 15.85 -21.33
CA GLY A 125 10.22 16.47 -21.45
C GLY A 125 10.97 16.63 -20.13
N ALA A 126 10.34 16.39 -18.97
CA ALA A 126 11.02 16.47 -17.68
C ALA A 126 11.89 15.21 -17.46
N ARG A 127 13.12 15.42 -16.97
CA ARG A 127 14.05 14.38 -16.52
C ARG A 127 14.45 14.62 -15.07
N HIS A 128 14.32 13.60 -14.24
CA HIS A 128 14.63 13.66 -12.81
C HIS A 128 15.17 12.33 -12.30
N THR A 129 15.97 12.39 -11.23
CA THR A 129 16.33 11.21 -10.45
C THR A 129 15.26 10.97 -9.40
N LEU A 130 14.65 9.80 -9.43
CA LEU A 130 13.65 9.37 -8.47
C LEU A 130 14.22 8.28 -7.60
N ARG A 131 14.15 8.47 -6.29
CA ARG A 131 14.69 7.54 -5.30
C ARG A 131 13.62 7.12 -4.31
N LEU A 132 13.52 5.82 -4.08
CA LEU A 132 12.72 5.22 -3.02
C LEU A 132 13.64 4.56 -2.00
N ASP A 133 13.67 5.09 -0.78
CA ASP A 133 14.28 4.42 0.37
C ASP A 133 13.20 3.71 1.17
N ALA A 134 13.47 2.46 1.54
CA ALA A 134 12.59 1.60 2.32
C ALA A 134 13.33 1.05 3.54
N ARG A 135 12.80 1.33 4.72
CA ARG A 135 13.31 0.81 5.99
C ARG A 135 12.26 -0.06 6.67
N HIS A 136 12.64 -1.25 7.12
CA HIS A 136 11.77 -2.19 7.80
C HIS A 136 12.12 -2.27 9.29
N ASP A 137 11.17 -1.85 10.12
CA ASP A 137 11.18 -2.13 11.55
C ASP A 137 10.64 -3.55 11.75
N ALA A 138 11.52 -4.52 11.99
CA ALA A 138 11.15 -5.91 12.21
C ALA A 138 10.36 -6.16 13.51
N GLN A 139 10.48 -5.29 14.52
CA GLN A 139 9.77 -5.45 15.79
C GLN A 139 8.29 -5.06 15.65
N LEU A 140 8.03 -3.95 14.98
CA LEU A 140 6.68 -3.43 14.74
C LEU A 140 6.08 -3.93 13.41
N ASN A 141 6.91 -4.58 12.59
CA ASN A 141 6.65 -4.94 11.21
C ASN A 141 6.23 -3.77 10.32
N VAL A 142 6.80 -2.59 10.56
CA VAL A 142 6.45 -1.34 9.87
C VAL A 142 7.50 -1.02 8.83
N TRP A 143 7.05 -0.70 7.63
CA TRP A 143 7.84 -0.11 6.58
C TRP A 143 7.74 1.41 6.63
N GLN A 144 8.89 2.07 6.74
CA GLN A 144 9.02 3.48 6.44
C GLN A 144 9.49 3.60 4.99
N LEU A 145 8.71 4.29 4.17
CA LEU A 145 9.12 4.66 2.82
C LEU A 145 9.35 6.17 2.74
N GLN A 146 10.42 6.56 2.06
CA GLN A 146 10.66 7.93 1.63
C GLN A 146 10.83 7.93 0.12
N LEU A 147 10.11 8.83 -0.53
CA LEU A 147 10.35 9.15 -1.92
C LEU A 147 11.09 10.49 -2.01
N SER A 148 12.17 10.51 -2.79
CA SER A 148 12.93 11.73 -3.14
C SER A 148 12.93 11.97 -4.65
N VAL A 149 12.99 13.24 -5.03
CA VAL A 149 13.17 13.71 -6.41
C VAL A 149 14.41 14.60 -6.42
N ASP A 150 15.42 14.24 -7.19
CA ASP A 150 16.74 14.91 -7.22
C ASP A 150 17.31 15.10 -5.80
N ASP A 151 17.38 14.00 -5.05
CA ASP A 151 17.84 13.93 -3.65
C ASP A 151 16.96 14.66 -2.62
N GLU A 152 16.01 15.50 -3.04
CA GLU A 152 15.10 16.20 -2.16
C GLU A 152 13.89 15.33 -1.77
N PRO A 153 13.61 15.12 -0.47
CA PRO A 153 12.47 14.34 -0.03
C PRO A 153 11.13 14.95 -0.48
N ALA A 154 10.39 14.24 -1.33
CA ALA A 154 9.08 14.64 -1.80
C ALA A 154 7.97 14.28 -0.80
N TRP A 155 8.02 13.07 -0.23
CA TRP A 155 7.10 12.63 0.82
C TRP A 155 7.62 11.38 1.57
N ARG A 156 6.99 11.10 2.72
CA ARG A 156 7.27 9.94 3.57
C ARG A 156 5.99 9.30 4.05
N ILE A 157 6.00 7.99 4.21
CA ILE A 157 4.89 7.23 4.77
C ILE A 157 5.37 6.09 5.67
N TYR A 158 4.54 5.73 6.63
CA TYR A 158 4.68 4.54 7.44
C TYR A 158 3.52 3.60 7.12
N LYS A 159 3.83 2.35 6.80
CA LYS A 159 2.87 1.34 6.40
C LYS A 159 3.22 0.01 7.05
N ARG A 160 2.24 -0.81 7.39
CA ARG A 160 2.51 -2.13 7.97
C ARG A 160 2.29 -3.18 6.90
N TRP A 161 3.37 -3.79 6.44
CA TRP A 161 3.33 -4.82 5.40
C TRP A 161 4.04 -6.07 5.88
N HIS A 162 3.35 -7.21 5.77
CA HIS A 162 3.84 -8.50 6.25
C HIS A 162 4.53 -9.32 5.15
N THR A 163 5.00 -8.65 4.10
CA THR A 163 5.53 -9.27 2.89
C THR A 163 6.86 -8.70 2.47
N ALA A 164 7.56 -9.48 1.67
CA ALA A 164 8.76 -9.02 0.99
C ALA A 164 8.37 -8.29 -0.30
N LEU A 165 9.10 -7.20 -0.58
CA LEU A 165 8.79 -6.28 -1.66
C LEU A 165 9.67 -6.56 -2.87
N ARG A 166 9.12 -6.34 -4.05
CA ARG A 166 9.84 -6.50 -5.33
C ARG A 166 9.67 -5.20 -6.13
N PRO A 167 10.70 -4.35 -6.18
CA PRO A 167 10.60 -3.08 -6.88
C PRO A 167 10.58 -3.28 -8.39
N GLY A 168 9.76 -2.46 -9.05
CA GLY A 168 9.67 -2.36 -10.50
C GLY A 168 9.31 -0.94 -10.91
N VAL A 169 9.56 -0.63 -12.18
CA VAL A 169 9.17 0.64 -12.78
C VAL A 169 7.74 0.52 -13.26
N PHE A 170 6.90 1.50 -12.90
CA PHE A 170 5.49 1.53 -13.26
C PHE A 170 5.22 2.60 -14.32
N GLY A 171 4.32 2.29 -15.25
CA GLY A 171 3.75 3.27 -16.17
C GLY A 171 2.39 2.89 -16.76
N GLN A 172 1.64 3.90 -17.20
CA GLN A 172 0.39 3.77 -17.96
C GLN A 172 0.31 4.84 -19.05
N SER A 173 0.03 4.43 -20.29
CA SER A 173 -0.23 5.33 -21.43
C SER A 173 0.87 6.39 -21.65
N LEU A 174 2.13 6.00 -21.47
CA LEU A 174 3.26 6.91 -21.61
C LEU A 174 4.52 6.20 -22.10
N THR A 175 5.47 6.99 -22.57
CA THR A 175 6.83 6.54 -22.85
C THR A 175 7.78 7.18 -21.85
N LEU A 176 8.53 6.35 -21.12
CA LEU A 176 9.64 6.80 -20.28
C LEU A 176 10.96 6.42 -20.92
N ARG A 177 11.97 7.29 -20.80
CA ARG A 177 13.36 6.94 -21.05
C ARG A 177 14.08 6.78 -19.71
N LEU A 178 14.64 5.61 -19.48
CA LEU A 178 15.47 5.31 -18.31
C LEU A 178 16.94 5.42 -18.69
N HIS A 179 17.61 6.40 -18.10
CA HIS A 179 19.05 6.65 -18.28
C HIS A 179 19.88 5.85 -17.29
N ARG A 180 19.32 5.55 -16.11
CA ARG A 180 19.99 4.74 -15.09
C ARG A 180 18.96 4.09 -14.17
N LEU A 181 19.32 2.92 -13.66
CA LEU A 181 18.53 2.22 -12.67
C LEU A 181 19.46 1.51 -11.68
N ALA A 182 19.24 1.74 -10.39
CA ALA A 182 20.09 1.24 -9.33
C ALA A 182 19.30 0.83 -8.09
N GLY A 183 19.90 -0.03 -7.26
CA GLY A 183 19.34 -0.43 -5.98
C GLY A 183 20.30 -1.24 -5.15
N ASN A 184 20.22 -1.13 -3.83
CA ASN A 184 21.04 -1.93 -2.92
C ASN A 184 20.28 -2.22 -1.61
N ALA A 185 20.79 -3.16 -0.84
CA ALA A 185 20.36 -3.39 0.53
C ALA A 185 20.77 -2.20 1.44
N GLY A 186 20.02 -2.03 2.53
CA GLY A 186 20.17 -0.91 3.46
C GLY A 186 19.32 0.30 3.09
N SER A 187 19.18 1.22 4.04
CA SER A 187 18.44 2.46 3.87
C SER A 187 19.14 3.59 4.61
N GLY A 188 19.16 4.79 4.02
CA GLY A 188 19.66 6.01 4.68
C GLY A 188 18.66 6.62 5.67
N LEU A 189 17.47 6.04 5.81
CA LEU A 189 16.42 6.56 6.69
C LEU A 189 16.77 6.32 8.15
N ALA A 190 16.41 7.27 9.02
CA ALA A 190 16.46 7.08 10.47
C ALA A 190 15.48 5.97 10.91
N ASP A 191 15.71 5.43 12.11
CA ASP A 191 14.80 4.47 12.74
C ASP A 191 13.38 5.03 12.81
N ALA A 192 12.39 4.13 12.71
CA ALA A 192 11.02 4.48 13.01
C ALA A 192 10.96 5.08 14.43
N PRO A 193 10.20 6.16 14.64
CA PRO A 193 10.07 6.72 15.97
C PRO A 193 9.53 5.63 16.91
N PRO A 194 10.07 5.50 18.14
CA PRO A 194 9.61 4.49 19.06
C PRO A 194 8.12 4.67 19.30
N VAL A 195 7.37 3.56 19.40
CA VAL A 195 5.95 3.60 19.81
C VAL A 195 5.91 4.07 21.26
N ARG A 196 5.86 5.38 21.45
CA ARG A 196 5.52 5.98 22.73
C ARG A 196 4.01 6.07 22.77
N HIS A 197 3.42 5.62 23.88
CA HIS A 197 2.05 5.98 24.24
C HIS A 197 1.97 7.50 24.40
N HIS A 198 1.89 8.23 23.29
CA HIS A 198 1.57 9.64 23.32
C HIS A 198 0.09 9.73 23.70
N GLY A 199 -0.18 10.18 24.92
CA GLY A 199 -1.52 10.66 25.24
C GLY A 199 -1.90 11.66 24.16
N LEU A 200 -3.04 11.42 23.48
CA LEU A 200 -3.59 12.37 22.53
C LEU A 200 -3.61 13.74 23.21
N SER A 201 -2.89 14.72 22.67
CA SER A 201 -2.90 16.06 23.25
C SER A 201 -4.35 16.52 23.35
N ALA A 202 -4.70 17.27 24.40
CA ALA A 202 -6.09 17.68 24.61
C ALA A 202 -6.67 18.46 23.40
N GLY A 203 -5.82 19.04 22.54
CA GLY A 203 -6.20 19.67 21.28
C GLY A 203 -6.59 18.70 20.14
N LEU A 204 -6.05 17.47 20.12
CA LEU A 204 -6.43 16.42 19.16
C LEU A 204 -7.83 15.83 19.44
N LYS A 205 -8.37 16.03 20.65
CA LYS A 205 -9.71 15.54 21.05
C LYS A 205 -10.87 16.12 20.23
N ARG A 206 -10.64 17.19 19.43
CA ARG A 206 -11.68 17.82 18.59
C ARG A 206 -11.68 17.41 17.12
N LEU A 207 -10.87 16.43 16.72
CA LEU A 207 -10.99 15.84 15.38
C LEU A 207 -12.12 14.81 15.36
N CYS A 208 -13.36 15.31 15.47
CA CYS A 208 -14.53 14.51 15.19
C CYS A 208 -14.48 14.12 13.70
N LEU A 209 -14.36 12.83 13.43
CA LEU A 209 -14.49 12.27 12.09
C LEU A 209 -15.90 12.59 11.62
N SER A 210 -16.07 13.49 10.65
CA SER A 210 -17.35 13.58 9.98
C SER A 210 -17.54 12.25 9.22
N PRO A 211 -18.69 11.56 9.37
CA PRO A 211 -18.96 10.32 8.64
C PRO A 211 -18.81 10.48 7.12
N ALA A 212 -19.14 11.66 6.58
CA ALA A 212 -18.98 11.98 5.17
C ALA A 212 -17.51 12.04 4.73
N ASN A 213 -16.61 12.58 5.57
CA ASN A 213 -15.17 12.65 5.27
C ASN A 213 -14.46 11.31 5.47
N ALA A 214 -14.98 10.44 6.35
CA ALA A 214 -14.47 9.07 6.54
C ALA A 214 -14.88 8.11 5.41
N ALA A 215 -15.96 8.43 4.68
CA ALA A 215 -16.43 7.67 3.52
C ALA A 215 -15.82 8.15 2.19
N ALA A 216 -15.04 9.24 2.19
CA ALA A 216 -14.47 9.81 0.98
C ALA A 216 -13.25 8.98 0.49
N PRO A 217 -13.25 8.46 -0.76
CA PRO A 217 -12.25 7.51 -1.28
C PRO A 217 -10.78 8.00 -1.30
N SER A 218 -10.53 9.28 -1.04
CA SER A 218 -9.23 9.93 -1.17
C SER A 218 -8.87 10.85 0.01
N HIS A 219 -9.68 10.85 1.08
CA HIS A 219 -9.53 11.82 2.16
C HIS A 219 -8.56 11.35 3.25
N ARG A 220 -7.49 12.13 3.47
CA ARG A 220 -6.55 11.92 4.58
C ARG A 220 -7.08 12.52 5.87
N HIS A 221 -7.31 11.71 6.89
CA HIS A 221 -7.50 12.20 8.25
C HIS A 221 -6.19 12.80 8.79
N ARG A 222 -6.05 14.14 8.74
CA ARG A 222 -4.86 14.87 9.22
C ARG A 222 -4.58 14.68 10.73
N GLY A 223 -5.55 14.18 11.50
CA GLY A 223 -5.48 14.03 12.95
C GLY A 223 -4.67 12.87 13.52
N LEU A 224 -4.20 11.91 12.70
CA LEU A 224 -3.50 10.70 13.18
C LEU A 224 -2.04 10.62 12.70
N ARG A 225 -1.45 11.77 12.35
CA ARG A 225 -0.23 11.88 11.54
C ARG A 225 1.13 11.54 12.20
N PRO A 226 1.22 10.82 13.34
CA PRO A 226 2.42 9.97 13.49
C PRO A 226 2.18 8.65 14.22
N LEU A 227 1.00 8.03 14.10
CA LEU A 227 0.72 6.77 14.81
C LEU A 227 0.29 5.68 13.83
N LEU A 228 1.26 5.12 13.10
CA LEU A 228 1.28 3.73 12.58
C LEU A 228 0.02 3.13 11.93
N GLY A 229 -1.00 3.91 11.56
CA GLY A 229 -2.26 3.37 11.09
C GLY A 229 -3.18 4.41 10.47
N GLN A 230 -3.40 4.29 9.17
CA GLN A 230 -4.69 4.68 8.59
C GLN A 230 -5.73 3.63 9.02
N ARG A 231 -6.97 4.05 9.29
CA ARG A 231 -8.07 3.08 9.45
C ARG A 231 -8.28 2.37 8.11
N ASN A 232 -8.55 1.06 8.14
CA ASN A 232 -8.67 0.20 6.95
C ASN A 232 -7.37 0.02 6.16
N HIS A 233 -6.24 -0.19 6.85
CA HIS A 233 -4.95 -0.45 6.21
C HIS A 233 -4.69 -1.96 5.95
N TYR A 234 -4.18 -2.30 4.77
CA TYR A 234 -3.91 -3.61 4.22
C TYR A 234 -2.79 -4.27 4.98
N TYR A 235 -3.15 -5.33 5.69
CA TYR A 235 -2.24 -6.08 6.54
C TYR A 235 -1.63 -7.28 5.84
N HIS A 236 -1.93 -7.52 4.56
CA HIS A 236 -1.32 -8.58 3.76
C HIS A 236 -1.48 -9.99 4.32
N GLY A 237 -2.64 -10.61 4.09
CA GLY A 237 -2.68 -12.06 4.12
C GLY A 237 -3.88 -12.63 3.41
N GLY A 238 -3.74 -13.83 2.84
CA GLY A 238 -4.86 -14.65 2.35
C GLY A 238 -5.75 -15.20 3.47
N HIS A 239 -5.80 -14.50 4.59
CA HIS A 239 -6.54 -14.88 5.79
C HIS A 239 -7.62 -13.85 6.08
N GLY A 240 -8.57 -14.27 6.91
CA GLY A 240 -9.68 -13.46 7.34
C GLY A 240 -10.15 -13.83 8.73
N ILE A 241 -10.99 -12.96 9.27
CA ILE A 241 -11.74 -13.17 10.51
C ILE A 241 -13.18 -12.88 10.19
N ALA A 242 -14.04 -13.86 10.44
CA ALA A 242 -15.48 -13.73 10.31
C ALA A 242 -16.16 -14.01 11.65
N GLY A 243 -17.32 -13.40 11.85
CA GLY A 243 -18.12 -13.61 13.04
C GLY A 243 -19.54 -13.10 12.85
N SER A 244 -20.29 -13.06 13.95
CA SER A 244 -21.60 -12.43 13.94
C SER A 244 -21.84 -11.61 15.19
N VAL A 245 -22.59 -10.52 15.05
CA VAL A 245 -23.08 -9.71 16.17
C VAL A 245 -24.54 -10.03 16.36
N LYS A 246 -24.85 -10.67 17.48
CA LYS A 246 -26.22 -11.07 17.83
C LYS A 246 -26.49 -10.77 19.29
N ARG A 247 -27.75 -10.54 19.63
CA ARG A 247 -28.24 -10.42 20.99
C ARG A 247 -29.08 -11.65 21.33
N ARG A 248 -28.80 -12.24 22.48
CA ARG A 248 -29.66 -13.28 23.03
C ARG A 248 -31.01 -12.71 23.43
N ILE A 249 -32.09 -13.32 22.94
CA ILE A 249 -33.45 -12.95 23.32
C ILE A 249 -33.73 -13.51 24.72
N GLN A 250 -34.11 -12.65 25.66
CA GLN A 250 -34.39 -13.07 27.03
C GLN A 250 -35.58 -14.05 27.05
N GLY A 251 -35.41 -15.19 27.71
CA GLY A 251 -36.45 -16.20 27.85
C GLY A 251 -36.61 -17.16 26.66
N VAL A 252 -35.79 -17.04 25.62
CA VAL A 252 -35.81 -17.93 24.45
C VAL A 252 -34.39 -18.41 24.12
N VAL A 253 -34.24 -19.65 23.63
CA VAL A 253 -32.97 -20.13 23.04
C VAL A 253 -32.91 -19.67 21.58
N ALA A 254 -32.85 -18.36 21.38
CA ALA A 254 -32.75 -17.72 20.09
C ALA A 254 -31.92 -16.44 20.18
N ASP A 255 -31.17 -16.15 19.12
CA ASP A 255 -30.35 -14.96 18.99
C ASP A 255 -30.88 -14.07 17.86
N GLU A 256 -31.03 -12.79 18.16
CA GLU A 256 -31.44 -11.77 17.20
C GLU A 256 -30.19 -11.12 16.57
N PRO A 257 -30.09 -11.06 15.23
CA PRO A 257 -28.99 -10.39 14.55
C PRO A 257 -29.02 -8.88 14.78
N LEU A 258 -27.84 -8.29 14.97
CA LEU A 258 -27.71 -6.84 15.14
C LEU A 258 -26.77 -6.26 14.10
N ARG A 259 -27.20 -5.17 13.46
CA ARG A 259 -26.34 -4.32 12.62
C ARG A 259 -25.51 -3.40 13.50
N ARG A 260 -24.20 -3.65 13.58
CA ARG A 260 -23.27 -2.96 14.47
C ARG A 260 -22.00 -2.61 13.73
N ARG A 261 -21.35 -1.55 14.19
CA ARG A 261 -20.02 -1.16 13.70
C ARG A 261 -19.00 -2.05 14.37
N VAL A 262 -18.25 -2.82 13.58
CA VAL A 262 -17.28 -3.80 14.05
C VAL A 262 -15.88 -3.32 13.67
N LEU A 263 -14.99 -3.24 14.65
CA LEU A 263 -13.58 -2.89 14.47
C LEU A 263 -12.71 -4.12 14.68
N LEU A 264 -11.73 -4.33 13.80
CA LEU A 264 -10.62 -5.25 13.99
C LEU A 264 -9.39 -4.47 14.43
N ILE A 265 -8.74 -4.90 15.51
CA ILE A 265 -7.59 -4.23 16.11
C ILE A 265 -6.46 -5.23 16.29
N ASP A 266 -5.24 -4.82 15.94
CA ASP A 266 -4.01 -5.57 16.21
C ASP A 266 -3.68 -5.46 17.71
N GLU A 267 -3.60 -6.58 18.43
CA GLU A 267 -3.46 -6.58 19.89
C GLU A 267 -2.09 -6.07 20.37
N ALA A 268 -1.03 -6.32 19.60
CA ALA A 268 0.31 -5.92 19.98
C ALA A 268 0.46 -4.39 19.98
N THR A 269 -0.31 -3.71 19.12
CA THR A 269 -0.12 -2.28 18.86
C THR A 269 -1.37 -1.43 19.03
N PHE A 270 -2.52 -2.04 19.36
CA PHE A 270 -3.84 -1.41 19.48
C PHE A 270 -4.24 -0.53 18.29
N THR A 271 -3.75 -0.88 17.09
CA THR A 271 -4.06 -0.16 15.86
C THR A 271 -5.33 -0.74 15.22
N VAL A 272 -6.26 0.11 14.78
CA VAL A 272 -7.46 -0.32 14.04
C VAL A 272 -7.06 -0.74 12.63
N VAL A 273 -7.10 -2.05 12.37
CA VAL A 273 -6.69 -2.71 11.12
C VAL A 273 -7.79 -2.59 10.07
N ARG A 274 -9.02 -2.91 10.46
CA ARG A 274 -10.20 -2.89 9.59
C ARG A 274 -11.44 -2.44 10.36
N GLU A 275 -12.42 -2.00 9.60
CA GLU A 275 -13.74 -1.64 10.06
C GLU A 275 -14.76 -2.16 9.06
N THR A 276 -15.87 -2.69 9.56
CA THR A 276 -17.02 -3.06 8.75
C THR A 276 -18.31 -2.88 9.54
N TRP A 277 -19.45 -3.02 8.87
CA TRP A 277 -20.75 -3.17 9.50
C TRP A 277 -21.16 -4.63 9.46
N SER A 278 -21.67 -5.16 10.57
CA SER A 278 -22.38 -6.43 10.50
C SER A 278 -23.68 -6.29 9.72
N ASP A 279 -24.05 -7.35 9.01
CA ASP A 279 -25.29 -7.44 8.25
C ASP A 279 -26.52 -7.37 9.16
N ALA A 280 -27.57 -6.68 8.73
CA ALA A 280 -28.77 -6.48 9.55
C ALA A 280 -29.62 -7.74 9.69
N ALA A 281 -29.66 -8.59 8.66
CA ALA A 281 -30.53 -9.76 8.62
C ALA A 281 -29.90 -10.99 9.27
N THR A 282 -28.57 -11.07 9.28
CA THR A 282 -27.82 -12.25 9.74
C THR A 282 -26.88 -11.95 10.90
N GLY A 283 -26.52 -10.67 11.10
CA GLY A 283 -25.51 -10.24 12.05
C GLY A 283 -24.08 -10.53 11.58
N ALA A 284 -23.89 -11.11 10.40
CA ALA A 284 -22.58 -11.55 9.93
C ALA A 284 -21.65 -10.37 9.61
N TYR A 285 -20.35 -10.54 9.90
CA TYR A 285 -19.29 -9.63 9.44
C TYR A 285 -18.07 -10.45 9.04
N ALA A 286 -17.26 -9.88 8.14
CA ALA A 286 -15.98 -10.45 7.74
C ALA A 286 -14.93 -9.36 7.56
N PHE A 287 -13.70 -9.71 7.91
CA PHE A 287 -12.49 -8.96 7.60
C PHE A 287 -11.62 -9.84 6.72
N GLU A 288 -11.26 -9.33 5.56
CA GLU A 288 -10.44 -10.04 4.59
C GLU A 288 -9.10 -9.33 4.40
N HIS A 289 -8.17 -10.04 3.78
CA HIS A 289 -6.86 -9.52 3.42
C HIS A 289 -6.02 -9.10 4.64
N ILE A 290 -6.01 -9.93 5.69
CA ILE A 290 -5.26 -9.71 6.94
C ILE A 290 -4.22 -10.81 7.17
N ASP A 291 -3.12 -10.48 7.84
CA ASP A 291 -2.02 -11.42 8.11
C ASP A 291 -2.32 -12.36 9.27
N ALA A 292 -1.77 -13.57 9.27
CA ALA A 292 -1.99 -14.55 10.34
C ALA A 292 -1.05 -14.41 11.55
N ARG A 293 0.03 -13.62 11.44
CA ARG A 293 1.03 -13.45 12.52
C ARG A 293 0.48 -12.65 13.70
N PRO A 294 -0.18 -11.48 13.52
CA PRO A 294 -0.74 -10.76 14.66
C PRO A 294 -1.86 -11.56 15.34
N GLN A 295 -2.00 -11.35 16.64
CA GLN A 295 -3.28 -11.61 17.30
C GLN A 295 -4.16 -10.38 17.16
N TYR A 296 -5.45 -10.61 17.02
CA TYR A 296 -6.43 -9.57 16.82
C TYR A 296 -7.48 -9.58 17.92
N LEU A 297 -8.00 -8.40 18.22
CA LEU A 297 -9.23 -8.22 18.96
C LEU A 297 -10.28 -7.61 18.04
N VAL A 298 -11.53 -8.04 18.21
CA VAL A 298 -12.70 -7.48 17.53
C VAL A 298 -13.59 -6.79 18.55
N ILE A 299 -14.01 -5.55 18.26
CA ILE A 299 -14.98 -4.80 19.06
C ILE A 299 -16.21 -4.52 18.23
N ALA A 300 -17.39 -4.92 18.72
CA ALA A 300 -18.68 -4.51 18.18
C ALA A 300 -19.26 -3.38 19.03
N PHE A 301 -19.37 -2.18 18.46
CA PHE A 301 -19.97 -1.02 19.12
C PHE A 301 -21.47 -0.96 18.86
N ASP A 302 -22.23 -0.76 19.94
CA ASP A 302 -23.65 -0.44 19.85
C ASP A 302 -23.87 1.05 19.58
N HIS A 303 -23.99 1.39 18.30
CA HIS A 303 -24.31 2.75 17.87
C HIS A 303 -25.71 3.23 18.32
N GLU A 304 -26.60 2.32 18.74
CA GLU A 304 -27.93 2.66 19.27
C GLU A 304 -27.89 2.94 20.79
N GLY A 305 -26.79 2.64 21.48
CA GLY A 305 -26.63 2.89 22.92
C GLY A 305 -27.52 2.04 23.83
N ARG A 306 -28.05 0.92 23.33
CA ARG A 306 -28.95 0.01 24.06
C ARG A 306 -28.18 -1.07 24.83
N HIS A 307 -27.00 -1.43 24.34
CA HIS A 307 -26.14 -2.50 24.84
C HIS A 307 -24.71 -1.99 25.03
N ARG A 308 -23.94 -2.68 25.87
CA ARG A 308 -22.50 -2.44 25.98
C ARG A 308 -21.79 -3.02 24.75
N ALA A 309 -20.61 -2.48 24.44
CA ALA A 309 -19.76 -3.05 23.41
C ALA A 309 -19.34 -4.48 23.80
N VAL A 310 -19.24 -5.36 22.80
CA VAL A 310 -18.76 -6.73 22.97
C VAL A 310 -17.38 -6.84 22.35
N ILE A 311 -16.48 -7.55 23.03
CA ILE A 311 -15.09 -7.74 22.61
C ILE A 311 -14.81 -9.23 22.50
N ALA A 312 -14.17 -9.63 21.41
CA ALA A 312 -13.53 -10.94 21.27
C ALA A 312 -12.02 -10.73 21.09
N ASP A 313 -11.20 -11.32 21.96
CA ASP A 313 -9.75 -11.17 21.98
C ASP A 313 -9.04 -12.46 21.58
N LYS A 314 -7.72 -12.37 21.39
CA LYS A 314 -6.79 -13.46 21.05
C LYS A 314 -7.17 -14.18 19.75
N LEU A 315 -7.85 -13.49 18.85
CA LEU A 315 -8.25 -14.05 17.56
C LEU A 315 -7.02 -14.21 16.66
N ARG A 316 -6.98 -15.32 15.93
CA ARG A 316 -6.01 -15.54 14.86
C ARG A 316 -6.74 -15.55 13.53
N ALA A 317 -6.17 -14.90 12.52
CA ALA A 317 -6.73 -14.93 11.18
C ALA A 317 -6.61 -16.36 10.61
N GLN A 318 -7.67 -16.81 9.94
CA GLN A 318 -7.76 -18.13 9.33
C GLN A 318 -7.71 -18.00 7.81
N THR A 319 -7.17 -18.99 7.12
CA THR A 319 -7.10 -18.98 5.65
C THR A 319 -8.51 -18.81 5.08
N LEU A 320 -8.70 -17.83 4.21
CA LEU A 320 -9.98 -17.68 3.52
C LEU A 320 -10.13 -18.86 2.55
N PRO A 321 -11.32 -19.50 2.47
CA PRO A 321 -11.58 -20.45 1.40
C PRO A 321 -11.37 -19.74 0.05
N PRO A 322 -10.83 -20.43 -0.97
CA PRO A 322 -10.59 -19.80 -2.26
C PRO A 322 -11.92 -19.27 -2.79
N THR A 323 -12.02 -17.95 -2.92
CA THR A 323 -13.08 -17.33 -3.69
C THR A 323 -12.87 -17.77 -5.13
N PHE A 324 -13.72 -18.66 -5.64
CA PHE A 324 -13.76 -18.99 -7.05
C PHE A 324 -14.07 -17.72 -7.87
N PRO A 325 -13.48 -17.59 -9.06
CA PRO A 325 -13.33 -16.33 -9.81
C PRO A 325 -14.63 -15.63 -10.17
#